data_AF-A0A944AXV4-F1
#
_entry.id   AF-A0A944AXV4-F1
#
_cell.length_a   1.000
_cell.length_b   1.000
_cell.length_c   1.000
_cell.angle_alpha   90.00
_cell.angle_beta   90.00
_cell.angle_gamma   90.00
#
_symmetry.space_group_name_H-M   'P 1'
#
loop_
_entity.id
_entity.type
_entity.pdbx_description
1 polymer ?
#
loop_
_entity_poly.entity_id
_entity_poly.type
_entity_poly.pdbx_seq_one_letter_code
_entity_poly.pdbx_strand_id
1 'polypeptide(L)'
;MTHNRNLKTILLIVVLLLSQSVQSQRANQGTSQRKDTKQITRILFILDCSNSMYGMWQSNTKIKIAQNLVSNIIDSLAGKPNVEVALRAYGHTKDYPPQDCDDTKLEVGFSANNFEQLKAKLRALVPKGTTPIASTLERCVADFPDCDGCRNIVILITDGTDECSGEVCQVSAQLQTQGAFLKPFIIGIGRGMRESFECAGAYYEATNEIDFSRALNDVVLQALNNTTSQINLLDSYSEASETNVPMTFYDAQSKRLRYSFIHTINGNGVSDTLTLDPLINYDIVVHTLPPVKVENVKLNPGRHTVIPIKTPQGNMIITSQDSKDRLNNKDVAVIVRQSGSSEVVNVQELNKSEKYIVGKYDLEILTKPSLKIENVEVGQSATTTIEIPQSGQLTLNKGKQILIGSIFVKDSEETKWVCNLEEGQMIETLSLLPGQYMVVVRAKNATDAAKTQIKEFKIESKKTTSINLAK
;
A
#
# COMPACT_ATOMS: atom_id res chain seq x y z
N MET A 1 -67.24 22.53 -22.94
CA MET A 1 -66.53 23.03 -21.74
C MET A 1 -65.84 21.95 -20.89
N THR A 2 -65.72 20.70 -21.36
CA THR A 2 -65.14 19.59 -20.59
C THR A 2 -63.71 19.21 -21.01
N HIS A 3 -63.26 19.64 -22.19
CA HIS A 3 -61.92 19.28 -22.71
C HIS A 3 -60.76 20.09 -22.08
N ASN A 4 -61.03 21.30 -21.61
CA ASN A 4 -60.01 22.22 -21.09
C ASN A 4 -59.68 22.00 -19.59
N ARG A 5 -60.46 21.19 -18.87
CA ARG A 5 -60.15 20.78 -17.48
C ARG A 5 -59.10 19.67 -17.46
N ASN A 6 -59.22 18.67 -18.33
CA ASN A 6 -58.29 17.53 -18.36
C ASN A 6 -56.88 17.95 -18.79
N LEU A 7 -56.75 18.91 -19.70
CA LEU A 7 -55.43 19.40 -20.13
C LEU A 7 -54.70 20.16 -19.02
N LYS A 8 -55.43 20.95 -18.21
CA LYS A 8 -54.87 21.64 -17.04
C LYS A 8 -54.49 20.67 -15.93
N THR A 9 -55.27 19.61 -15.70
CA THR A 9 -54.95 18.59 -14.70
C THR A 9 -53.74 17.75 -15.11
N ILE A 10 -53.61 17.41 -16.40
CA ILE A 10 -52.44 16.68 -16.92
C ILE A 10 -51.18 17.56 -16.86
N LEU A 11 -51.28 18.86 -17.21
CA LEU A 11 -50.14 19.78 -17.12
C LEU A 11 -49.70 19.99 -15.66
N LEU A 12 -50.63 20.04 -14.70
CA LEU A 12 -50.30 20.17 -13.28
C LEU A 12 -49.61 18.92 -12.71
N ILE A 13 -50.04 17.72 -13.14
CA ILE A 13 -49.44 16.44 -12.73
C ILE A 13 -48.05 16.27 -13.34
N VAL A 14 -47.83 16.67 -14.60
CA VAL A 14 -46.52 16.62 -15.25
C VAL A 14 -45.52 17.60 -14.59
N VAL A 15 -45.98 18.80 -14.21
CA VAL A 15 -45.13 19.77 -13.47
C VAL A 15 -44.84 19.31 -12.04
N LEU A 16 -45.77 18.61 -11.37
CA LEU A 16 -45.53 18.00 -10.05
C LEU A 16 -44.56 16.80 -10.12
N LEU A 17 -44.60 16.01 -11.19
CA LEU A 17 -43.69 14.88 -11.39
C LEU A 17 -42.28 15.35 -11.80
N LEU A 18 -42.17 16.44 -12.58
CA LEU A 18 -40.87 17.02 -12.96
C LEU A 18 -40.16 17.73 -11.79
N SER A 19 -40.89 18.29 -10.82
CA SER A 19 -40.28 18.90 -9.63
C SER A 19 -39.78 17.86 -8.61
N GLN A 20 -40.37 16.66 -8.56
CA GLN A 20 -39.89 15.56 -7.72
C GLN A 20 -38.63 14.88 -8.28
N SER A 21 -38.40 14.92 -9.60
CA SER A 21 -37.17 14.37 -10.22
C SER A 21 -35.93 15.27 -10.08
N VAL A 22 -36.09 16.57 -9.80
CA VAL A 22 -34.95 17.51 -9.69
C VAL A 22 -34.37 17.58 -8.27
N GLN A 23 -35.07 17.08 -7.25
CA GLN A 23 -34.57 17.01 -5.87
C GLN A 23 -33.86 15.71 -5.50
N SER A 24 -33.84 14.70 -6.37
CA SER A 24 -33.18 13.40 -6.10
C SER A 24 -31.70 13.34 -6.54
N GLN A 25 -31.13 14.41 -7.12
CA GLN A 25 -29.72 14.43 -7.58
C GLN A 25 -28.79 15.37 -6.79
N ARG A 26 -29.20 15.89 -5.62
CA ARG A 26 -28.33 16.72 -4.75
C ARG A 26 -27.87 16.05 -3.45
N ALA A 27 -28.10 14.75 -3.29
CA ALA A 27 -27.60 13.99 -2.14
C ALA A 27 -26.66 12.85 -2.59
N ASN A 28 -25.61 13.17 -3.33
CA ASN A 28 -24.46 12.28 -3.47
C ASN A 28 -23.18 13.06 -3.81
N GLN A 29 -22.95 14.17 -3.10
CA GLN A 29 -21.57 14.55 -2.80
C GLN A 29 -21.22 13.79 -1.52
N GLY A 30 -20.61 12.62 -1.71
CA GLY A 30 -19.89 11.93 -0.67
C GLY A 30 -18.78 12.84 -0.18
N THR A 31 -19.12 13.71 0.77
CA THR A 31 -18.15 14.13 1.76
C THR A 31 -17.76 12.83 2.46
N SER A 32 -16.64 12.26 2.03
CA SER A 32 -15.85 11.37 2.86
C SER A 32 -15.40 12.21 4.05
N GLN A 33 -16.34 12.47 4.97
CA GLN A 33 -16.01 12.88 6.31
C GLN A 33 -15.01 11.84 6.79
N ARG A 34 -13.81 12.28 7.18
CA ARG A 34 -12.90 11.50 8.02
C ARG A 34 -13.75 10.97 9.16
N LYS A 35 -14.24 9.74 9.02
CA LYS A 35 -14.78 8.98 10.12
C LYS A 35 -13.52 8.63 10.89
N ASP A 36 -13.17 9.50 11.83
CA ASP A 36 -12.26 9.18 12.90
C ASP A 36 -12.97 8.10 13.73
N THR A 37 -13.12 6.90 13.15
CA THR A 37 -13.60 5.73 13.83
C THR A 37 -12.51 5.42 14.82
N LYS A 38 -12.63 5.97 16.04
CA LYS A 38 -11.75 5.63 17.15
C LYS A 38 -11.69 4.11 17.24
N GLN A 39 -10.57 3.58 16.78
CA GLN A 39 -10.28 2.18 16.69
C GLN A 39 -10.38 1.53 18.09
N ILE A 40 -11.13 0.44 18.20
CA ILE A 40 -11.25 -0.30 19.47
C ILE A 40 -9.90 -0.93 19.78
N THR A 41 -9.39 -0.71 21.00
CA THR A 41 -8.18 -1.35 21.51
C THR A 41 -8.57 -2.45 22.49
N ARG A 42 -8.24 -3.69 22.16
CA ARG A 42 -8.48 -4.90 22.95
C ARG A 42 -7.18 -5.32 23.63
N ILE A 43 -7.18 -5.33 24.96
CA ILE A 43 -6.03 -5.74 25.76
C ILE A 43 -6.37 -7.06 26.45
N LEU A 44 -5.71 -8.14 26.03
CA LEU A 44 -5.75 -9.43 26.73
C LEU A 44 -4.60 -9.50 27.73
N PHE A 45 -4.94 -9.53 29.02
CA PHE A 45 -3.99 -9.88 30.05
C PHE A 45 -3.85 -11.40 30.13
N ILE A 46 -2.62 -11.89 30.04
CA ILE A 46 -2.26 -13.29 30.27
C ILE A 46 -1.42 -13.34 31.54
N LEU A 47 -1.96 -13.96 32.59
CA LEU A 47 -1.30 -14.05 33.88
C LEU A 47 -0.80 -15.47 34.16
N ASP A 48 0.49 -15.56 34.44
CA ASP A 48 1.12 -16.74 35.01
C ASP A 48 0.59 -17.04 36.42
N CYS A 49 0.04 -18.24 36.58
CA CYS A 49 -0.37 -18.80 37.85
C CYS A 49 0.25 -20.19 38.04
N SER A 50 1.45 -20.42 37.50
CA SER A 50 2.22 -21.63 37.77
C SER A 50 2.70 -21.69 39.24
N ASN A 51 3.11 -22.87 39.70
CA ASN A 51 3.52 -23.08 41.09
C ASN A 51 4.68 -22.14 41.54
N SER A 52 5.55 -21.69 40.63
CA SER A 52 6.64 -20.74 40.95
C SER A 52 6.13 -19.37 41.42
N MET A 53 4.92 -18.98 41.03
CA MET A 53 4.28 -17.72 41.41
C MET A 53 3.87 -17.65 42.90
N TYR A 54 3.94 -18.76 43.64
CA TYR A 54 3.86 -18.77 45.10
C TYR A 54 5.11 -18.24 45.80
N GLY A 55 6.23 -18.14 45.07
CA GLY A 55 7.48 -17.62 45.63
C GLY A 55 7.29 -16.21 46.21
N MET A 56 7.99 -15.93 47.31
CA MET A 56 8.06 -14.58 47.86
C MET A 56 8.91 -13.69 46.95
N TRP A 57 8.44 -12.48 46.72
CA TRP A 57 9.16 -11.46 45.98
C TRP A 57 8.86 -10.11 46.62
N GLN A 58 9.87 -9.48 47.21
CA GLN A 58 9.69 -8.23 47.94
C GLN A 58 8.64 -8.31 49.08
N SER A 59 7.52 -7.60 48.96
CA SER A 59 6.54 -7.45 50.05
C SER A 59 5.57 -8.63 50.21
N ASN A 60 5.39 -9.45 49.17
CA ASN A 60 4.40 -10.54 49.17
C ASN A 60 4.81 -11.67 48.21
N THR A 61 3.92 -12.65 48.02
CA THR A 61 4.04 -13.64 46.94
C THR A 61 3.95 -12.96 45.57
N LYS A 62 4.70 -13.46 44.57
CA LYS A 62 4.72 -12.91 43.20
C LYS A 62 3.31 -12.77 42.62
N ILE A 63 2.46 -13.78 42.82
CA ILE A 63 1.06 -13.73 42.38
C ILE A 63 0.26 -12.59 43.02
N LYS A 64 0.43 -12.34 44.32
CA LYS A 64 -0.32 -11.27 45.00
C LYS A 64 0.10 -9.89 44.52
N ILE A 65 1.40 -9.70 44.27
CA ILE A 65 1.91 -8.47 43.69
C ILE A 65 1.37 -8.28 42.27
N ALA A 66 1.45 -9.30 41.43
CA ALA A 66 0.92 -9.25 40.06
C ALA A 66 -0.58 -8.94 40.05
N GLN A 67 -1.38 -9.63 40.88
CA GLN A 67 -2.82 -9.39 41.03
C GLN A 67 -3.12 -7.94 41.44
N ASN A 68 -2.39 -7.39 42.41
CA ASN A 68 -2.61 -6.02 42.87
C ASN A 68 -2.27 -4.99 41.78
N LEU A 69 -1.11 -5.14 41.13
CA LEU A 69 -0.66 -4.20 40.11
C LEU A 69 -1.54 -4.26 38.85
N VAL A 70 -1.93 -5.45 38.41
CA VAL A 70 -2.86 -5.61 37.29
C VAL A 70 -4.24 -5.05 37.65
N SER A 71 -4.74 -5.28 38.88
CA SER A 71 -6.00 -4.68 39.36
C SER A 71 -5.98 -3.15 39.27
N ASN A 72 -4.91 -2.50 39.73
CA ASN A 72 -4.77 -1.04 39.68
C ASN A 72 -4.76 -0.49 38.24
N ILE A 73 -4.20 -1.25 37.31
CA ILE A 73 -4.17 -0.90 35.90
C ILE A 73 -5.54 -1.08 35.26
N ILE A 74 -6.25 -2.15 35.57
CA ILE A 74 -7.64 -2.36 35.14
C ILE A 74 -8.52 -1.19 35.62
N ASP A 75 -8.32 -0.71 36.85
CA ASP A 75 -9.01 0.48 37.37
C ASP A 75 -8.69 1.75 36.55
N SER A 76 -7.44 1.89 36.10
CA SER A 76 -7.01 3.00 35.25
C SER A 76 -7.53 2.92 33.81
N LEU A 77 -7.86 1.72 33.35
CA LEU A 77 -8.48 1.47 32.04
C LEU A 77 -10.00 1.63 32.07
N ALA A 78 -10.63 1.43 33.22
CA ALA A 78 -12.06 1.57 33.39
C ALA A 78 -12.53 2.98 32.98
N GLY A 79 -13.57 3.05 32.15
CA GLY A 79 -14.12 4.31 31.66
C GLY A 79 -13.37 4.96 30.50
N LYS A 80 -12.25 4.38 30.02
CA LYS A 80 -11.64 4.83 28.76
C LYS A 80 -12.52 4.38 27.58
N PRO A 81 -12.90 5.29 26.65
CA PRO A 81 -13.72 4.92 25.50
C PRO A 81 -12.93 4.04 24.52
N ASN A 82 -13.60 3.07 23.90
CA ASN A 82 -13.04 2.16 22.90
C ASN A 82 -11.89 1.28 23.43
N VAL A 83 -11.91 0.95 24.72
CA VAL A 83 -11.01 -0.03 25.33
C VAL A 83 -11.82 -1.20 25.85
N GLU A 84 -11.43 -2.41 25.45
CA GLU A 84 -11.99 -3.67 25.95
C GLU A 84 -10.87 -4.50 26.57
N VAL A 85 -11.14 -5.16 27.69
CA VAL A 85 -10.15 -5.96 28.42
C VAL A 85 -10.63 -7.39 28.61
N ALA A 86 -9.69 -8.32 28.64
CA ALA A 86 -9.94 -9.74 28.92
C ALA A 86 -8.81 -10.30 29.80
N LEU A 87 -9.08 -11.43 30.47
CA LEU A 87 -8.15 -12.13 31.34
C LEU A 87 -8.10 -13.62 30.98
N ARG A 88 -6.94 -14.07 30.55
CA ARG A 88 -6.55 -15.48 30.48
C ARG A 88 -5.51 -15.76 31.57
N ALA A 89 -5.57 -16.94 32.16
CA ALA A 89 -4.55 -17.41 33.09
C ALA A 89 -4.14 -18.84 32.73
N TYR A 90 -2.92 -19.22 33.11
CA TYR A 90 -2.41 -20.57 32.93
C TYR A 90 -1.78 -21.09 34.23
N GLY A 91 -1.72 -22.41 34.38
CA GLY A 91 -1.16 -23.06 35.56
C GLY A 91 -2.06 -23.00 36.81
N HIS A 92 -3.30 -22.51 36.73
CA HIS A 92 -4.20 -22.39 37.89
C HIS A 92 -5.28 -23.45 37.97
N THR A 93 -5.42 -24.35 36.99
CA THR A 93 -6.52 -25.34 36.98
C THR A 93 -6.09 -26.74 37.39
N LYS A 94 -4.81 -27.07 37.27
CA LYS A 94 -4.24 -28.38 37.58
C LYS A 94 -3.11 -28.27 38.59
N ASP A 95 -2.98 -29.28 39.45
CA ASP A 95 -1.88 -29.37 40.41
C ASP A 95 -0.64 -29.96 39.72
N TYR A 96 0.54 -29.41 40.03
CA TYR A 96 1.83 -29.95 39.61
C TYR A 96 2.56 -30.59 40.80
N PRO A 97 3.15 -31.80 40.67
CA PRO A 97 3.17 -32.71 39.50
C PRO A 97 1.90 -33.57 39.34
N PRO A 98 1.60 -34.13 38.14
CA PRO A 98 2.41 -34.14 36.91
C PRO A 98 2.29 -32.84 36.08
N GLN A 99 3.14 -32.72 35.06
CA GLN A 99 3.14 -31.60 34.12
C GLN A 99 1.89 -31.64 33.21
N ASP A 100 1.17 -30.52 33.09
CA ASP A 100 0.01 -30.37 32.18
C ASP A 100 0.22 -29.16 31.25
N CYS A 101 0.49 -29.43 29.98
CA CYS A 101 0.79 -28.41 28.98
C CYS A 101 -0.46 -27.77 28.32
N ASP A 102 -1.65 -28.21 28.73
CA ASP A 102 -2.93 -27.66 28.28
C ASP A 102 -3.61 -26.80 29.36
N ASP A 103 -2.97 -26.59 30.52
CA ASP A 103 -3.50 -25.79 31.63
C ASP A 103 -3.48 -24.28 31.33
N THR A 104 -4.39 -23.84 30.47
CA THR A 104 -4.59 -22.43 30.11
C THR A 104 -6.05 -22.15 29.78
N LYS A 105 -6.60 -21.07 30.34
CA LYS A 105 -8.04 -20.79 30.27
C LYS A 105 -8.35 -19.30 30.22
N LEU A 106 -9.25 -18.94 29.30
CA LEU A 106 -9.91 -17.64 29.31
C LEU A 106 -10.88 -17.59 30.51
N GLU A 107 -10.57 -16.75 31.49
CA GLU A 107 -11.36 -16.64 32.71
C GLU A 107 -12.41 -15.53 32.59
N VAL A 108 -12.08 -14.44 31.89
CA VAL A 108 -13.02 -13.37 31.56
C VAL A 108 -12.76 -12.92 30.12
N GLY A 109 -13.74 -13.10 29.25
CA GLY A 109 -13.67 -12.65 27.84
C GLY A 109 -13.94 -11.16 27.68
N PHE A 110 -13.66 -10.63 26.48
CA PHE A 110 -13.86 -9.21 26.15
C PHE A 110 -15.32 -8.78 26.29
N SER A 111 -15.55 -7.65 26.96
CA SER A 111 -16.83 -6.96 27.04
C SER A 111 -16.63 -5.51 27.47
N ALA A 112 -17.53 -4.61 27.07
CA ALA A 112 -17.41 -3.18 27.34
C ALA A 112 -17.42 -2.81 28.85
N ASN A 113 -18.00 -3.66 29.71
CA ASN A 113 -18.22 -3.36 31.14
C ASN A 113 -17.87 -4.54 32.08
N ASN A 114 -16.82 -5.31 31.77
CA ASN A 114 -16.41 -6.47 32.58
C ASN A 114 -15.35 -6.18 33.66
N PHE A 115 -14.93 -4.92 33.86
CA PHE A 115 -13.80 -4.56 34.73
C PHE A 115 -13.93 -5.11 36.16
N GLU A 116 -15.10 -5.01 36.80
CA GLU A 116 -15.32 -5.57 38.15
C GLU A 116 -15.27 -7.09 38.19
N GLN A 117 -15.86 -7.75 37.19
CA GLN A 117 -15.81 -9.21 37.05
C GLN A 117 -14.35 -9.68 36.89
N LEU A 118 -13.57 -8.96 36.10
CA LEU A 118 -12.17 -9.23 35.83
C LEU A 118 -11.33 -9.08 37.10
N LYS A 119 -11.53 -8.01 37.88
CA LYS A 119 -10.87 -7.83 39.18
C LYS A 119 -11.25 -8.90 40.20
N ALA A 120 -12.53 -9.23 40.31
CA ALA A 120 -13.00 -10.27 41.22
C ALA A 120 -12.37 -11.62 40.88
N LYS A 121 -12.32 -11.96 39.59
CA LYS A 121 -11.73 -13.19 39.12
C LYS A 121 -10.22 -13.23 39.29
N LEU A 122 -9.53 -12.14 38.95
CA LEU A 122 -8.08 -11.96 39.14
C LEU A 122 -7.66 -12.24 40.59
N ARG A 123 -8.38 -11.67 41.57
CA ARG A 123 -8.08 -11.87 43.01
C ARG A 123 -8.30 -13.31 43.49
N ALA A 124 -9.18 -14.04 42.82
CA ALA A 124 -9.53 -15.42 43.15
C ALA A 124 -8.58 -16.45 42.50
N LEU A 125 -7.67 -16.03 41.60
CA LEU A 125 -6.68 -16.93 41.03
C LEU A 125 -5.68 -17.36 42.09
N VAL A 126 -5.33 -18.64 42.04
CA VAL A 126 -4.42 -19.30 42.97
C VAL A 126 -3.42 -20.09 42.13
N PRO A 127 -2.10 -19.95 42.36
CA PRO A 127 -1.13 -20.68 41.58
C PRO A 127 -1.17 -22.19 41.87
N LYS A 128 -0.88 -23.06 40.90
CA LYS A 128 -0.94 -24.53 41.13
C LYS A 128 0.01 -25.38 40.28
N GLY A 129 0.16 -25.01 39.02
CA GLY A 129 0.50 -25.93 37.93
C GLY A 129 1.75 -25.52 37.16
N THR A 130 1.83 -25.98 35.92
CA THR A 130 2.94 -25.80 34.97
C THR A 130 2.89 -24.44 34.25
N THR A 131 3.97 -24.07 33.57
CA THR A 131 4.11 -22.87 32.72
C THR A 131 4.00 -23.17 31.19
N PRO A 132 2.78 -23.36 30.61
CA PRO A 132 2.58 -23.58 29.17
C PRO A 132 2.35 -22.28 28.38
N ILE A 133 3.40 -21.48 28.21
CA ILE A 133 3.34 -20.17 27.53
C ILE A 133 3.05 -20.32 26.04
N ALA A 134 3.69 -21.26 25.35
CA ALA A 134 3.51 -21.46 23.91
C ALA A 134 2.04 -21.81 23.58
N SER A 135 1.49 -22.85 24.23
CA SER A 135 0.07 -23.25 24.06
C SER A 135 -0.91 -22.12 24.46
N THR A 136 -0.53 -21.34 25.47
CA THR A 136 -1.31 -20.17 25.90
C THR A 136 -1.41 -19.11 24.80
N LEU A 137 -0.30 -18.80 24.12
CA LEU A 137 -0.30 -17.85 23.01
C LEU A 137 -1.08 -18.37 21.79
N GLU A 138 -1.00 -19.67 21.50
CA GLU A 138 -1.81 -20.29 20.44
C GLU A 138 -3.30 -20.17 20.71
N ARG A 139 -3.73 -20.53 21.93
CA ARG A 139 -5.15 -20.53 22.32
C ARG A 139 -5.70 -19.11 22.49
N CYS A 140 -4.86 -18.13 22.80
CA CYS A 140 -5.33 -16.75 23.04
C CYS A 140 -5.88 -16.08 21.77
N VAL A 141 -5.50 -16.56 20.58
CA VAL A 141 -6.01 -16.05 19.30
C VAL A 141 -7.54 -16.15 19.24
N ALA A 142 -8.09 -17.28 19.70
CA ALA A 142 -9.53 -17.52 19.71
C ALA A 142 -10.29 -16.70 20.76
N ASP A 143 -9.57 -16.05 21.69
CA ASP A 143 -10.18 -15.19 22.70
C ASP A 143 -10.55 -13.81 22.13
N PHE A 144 -9.89 -13.38 21.03
CA PHE A 144 -10.20 -12.13 20.37
C PHE A 144 -11.41 -12.30 19.44
N PRO A 145 -12.52 -11.57 19.66
CA PRO A 145 -13.65 -11.62 18.75
C PRO A 145 -13.25 -11.08 17.38
N ASP A 146 -13.89 -11.56 16.31
CA ASP A 146 -13.73 -10.95 15.00
C ASP A 146 -14.10 -9.46 15.06
N CYS A 147 -13.23 -8.62 14.52
CA CYS A 147 -13.57 -7.23 14.30
C CYS A 147 -12.73 -6.62 13.19
N ASP A 148 -13.35 -5.70 12.45
CA ASP A 148 -12.65 -4.93 11.44
C ASP A 148 -11.98 -3.73 12.10
N GLY A 149 -10.68 -3.61 11.89
CA GLY A 149 -9.90 -2.47 12.34
C GLY A 149 -9.71 -2.33 13.86
N CYS A 150 -9.84 -3.35 14.71
CA CYS A 150 -9.38 -3.25 16.12
C CYS A 150 -7.87 -3.43 16.27
N ARG A 151 -7.34 -3.01 17.43
CA ARG A 151 -5.98 -3.31 17.89
C ARG A 151 -6.06 -4.41 18.93
N ASN A 152 -5.59 -5.61 18.59
CA ASN A 152 -5.49 -6.72 19.53
C ASN A 152 -4.08 -6.71 20.14
N ILE A 153 -4.01 -6.58 21.46
CA ILE A 153 -2.78 -6.46 22.23
C ILE A 153 -2.77 -7.54 23.30
N VAL A 154 -1.66 -8.26 23.41
CA VAL A 154 -1.41 -9.26 24.44
C VAL A 154 -0.39 -8.71 25.43
N ILE A 155 -0.71 -8.75 26.72
CA ILE A 155 0.21 -8.45 27.81
C ILE A 155 0.40 -9.73 28.64
N LEU A 156 1.54 -10.38 28.47
CA LEU A 156 1.94 -11.57 29.21
C LEU A 156 2.74 -11.17 30.46
N ILE A 157 2.34 -11.68 31.61
CA ILE A 157 3.03 -11.50 32.89
C ILE A 157 3.46 -12.87 33.38
N THR A 158 4.75 -13.09 33.58
CA THR A 158 5.32 -14.39 33.96
C THR A 158 6.55 -14.26 34.86
N ASP A 159 6.82 -15.26 35.69
CA ASP A 159 8.04 -15.36 36.49
C ASP A 159 9.02 -16.45 36.01
N GLY A 160 8.70 -17.11 34.90
CA GLY A 160 9.48 -18.24 34.37
C GLY A 160 9.50 -18.35 32.84
N THR A 161 10.21 -19.36 32.36
CA THR A 161 10.24 -19.74 30.93
C THR A 161 9.23 -20.83 30.65
N ASP A 162 8.93 -21.07 29.37
CA ASP A 162 8.07 -22.19 28.96
C ASP A 162 8.68 -23.53 29.42
N GLU A 163 7.91 -24.32 30.15
CA GLU A 163 8.34 -25.62 30.68
C GLU A 163 7.90 -26.79 29.79
N CYS A 164 7.17 -26.52 28.71
CA CYS A 164 6.50 -27.50 27.89
C CYS A 164 7.22 -27.77 26.57
N SER A 165 7.12 -26.83 25.63
CA SER A 165 7.58 -27.01 24.26
C SER A 165 8.82 -26.18 23.93
N GLY A 166 9.01 -25.04 24.59
CA GLY A 166 10.08 -24.08 24.29
C GLY A 166 9.88 -23.22 23.05
N GLU A 167 8.83 -23.45 22.24
CA GLU A 167 8.64 -22.84 20.92
C GLU A 167 7.95 -21.46 20.95
N VAL A 168 8.12 -20.69 22.03
CA VAL A 168 7.45 -19.41 22.25
C VAL A 168 7.75 -18.40 21.12
N CYS A 169 9.00 -18.35 20.66
CA CYS A 169 9.42 -17.48 19.56
C CYS A 169 8.66 -17.79 18.26
N GLN A 170 8.60 -19.07 17.90
CA GLN A 170 8.03 -19.52 16.63
C GLN A 170 6.52 -19.27 16.60
N VAL A 171 5.83 -19.67 17.66
CA VAL A 171 4.39 -19.45 17.83
C VAL A 171 4.08 -17.96 17.73
N SER A 172 4.77 -17.11 18.49
CA SER A 172 4.49 -15.67 18.50
C SER A 172 4.72 -15.03 17.12
N ALA A 173 5.81 -15.40 16.44
CA ALA A 173 6.11 -14.88 15.10
C ALA A 173 5.03 -15.28 14.09
N GLN A 174 4.58 -16.54 14.11
CA GLN A 174 3.53 -17.04 13.23
C GLN A 174 2.22 -16.27 13.42
N LEU A 175 1.81 -16.05 14.68
CA LEU A 175 0.57 -15.36 15.02
C LEU A 175 0.59 -13.88 14.63
N GLN A 176 1.74 -13.23 14.77
CA GLN A 176 1.96 -11.86 14.29
C GLN A 176 1.89 -11.77 12.76
N THR A 177 2.49 -12.73 12.02
CA THR A 177 2.38 -12.79 10.55
C THR A 177 0.93 -13.00 10.09
N GLN A 178 0.15 -13.79 10.83
CA GLN A 178 -1.29 -13.95 10.60
C GLN A 178 -2.12 -12.71 11.00
N GLY A 179 -1.50 -11.74 11.69
CA GLY A 179 -2.13 -10.53 12.20
C GLY A 179 -3.20 -10.80 13.25
N ALA A 180 -3.03 -11.86 14.05
CA ALA A 180 -3.93 -12.20 15.17
C ALA A 180 -3.85 -11.15 16.29
N PHE A 181 -2.62 -10.71 16.59
CA PHE A 181 -2.33 -9.62 17.54
C PHE A 181 -1.07 -8.87 17.11
N LEU A 182 -0.94 -7.65 17.63
CA LEU A 182 0.29 -6.86 17.54
C LEU A 182 1.37 -7.45 18.44
N LYS A 183 2.65 -7.17 18.18
CA LYS A 183 3.78 -7.68 18.95
C LYS A 183 3.49 -7.66 20.47
N PRO A 184 3.49 -8.83 21.14
CA PRO A 184 3.02 -8.93 22.52
C PRO A 184 4.01 -8.24 23.48
N PHE A 185 3.48 -7.73 24.58
CA PHE A 185 4.29 -7.19 25.67
C PHE A 185 4.49 -8.29 26.72
N ILE A 186 5.73 -8.52 27.12
CA ILE A 186 6.08 -9.58 28.09
C ILE A 186 6.75 -8.91 29.28
N ILE A 187 6.16 -9.06 30.47
CA ILE A 187 6.65 -8.51 31.72
C ILE A 187 7.14 -9.68 32.58
N GLY A 188 8.46 -9.81 32.69
CA GLY A 188 9.12 -10.84 33.49
C GLY A 188 9.32 -10.41 34.93
N ILE A 189 8.82 -11.19 35.89
CA ILE A 189 9.05 -11.00 37.33
C ILE A 189 10.37 -11.66 37.71
N GLY A 190 11.37 -10.86 38.09
CA GLY A 190 12.70 -11.36 38.45
C GLY A 190 13.74 -11.02 37.39
N ARG A 191 14.73 -11.90 37.21
CA ARG A 191 15.88 -11.66 36.32
C ARG A 191 16.14 -12.87 35.43
N GLY A 192 16.74 -12.63 34.26
CA GLY A 192 17.39 -13.68 33.47
C GLY A 192 16.51 -14.39 32.44
N MET A 193 15.33 -13.86 32.13
CA MET A 193 14.42 -14.44 31.11
C MET A 193 14.44 -13.70 29.78
N ARG A 194 15.24 -12.64 29.66
CA ARG A 194 15.28 -11.75 28.48
C ARG A 194 15.56 -12.54 27.18
N GLU A 195 16.61 -13.35 27.18
CA GLU A 195 17.03 -14.13 25.99
C GLU A 195 15.93 -15.08 25.49
N SER A 196 15.09 -15.60 26.40
CA SER A 196 14.00 -16.51 26.06
C SER A 196 12.79 -15.82 25.41
N PHE A 197 12.65 -14.50 25.54
CA PHE A 197 11.44 -13.78 25.16
C PHE A 197 11.66 -12.60 24.19
N GLU A 198 12.89 -12.16 23.95
CA GLU A 198 13.19 -11.05 23.03
C GLU A 198 12.72 -11.30 21.59
N CYS A 199 12.75 -12.56 21.15
CA CYS A 199 12.21 -13.02 19.87
C CYS A 199 10.67 -12.92 19.81
N ALA A 200 9.99 -13.15 20.93
CA ALA A 200 8.56 -13.38 20.99
C ALA A 200 7.77 -12.08 21.15
N GLY A 201 8.34 -11.10 21.85
CA GLY A 201 7.64 -9.87 22.19
C GLY A 201 8.56 -8.73 22.60
N ALA A 202 7.95 -7.61 23.01
CA ALA A 202 8.65 -6.54 23.70
C ALA A 202 8.81 -6.96 25.17
N TYR A 203 10.03 -7.36 25.56
CA TYR A 203 10.32 -7.88 26.90
C TYR A 203 10.75 -6.76 27.87
N TYR A 204 10.13 -6.76 29.05
CA TYR A 204 10.39 -5.85 30.16
C TYR A 204 10.78 -6.66 31.38
N GLU A 205 11.97 -6.39 31.92
CA GLU A 205 12.43 -7.03 33.14
C GLU A 205 12.03 -6.20 34.35
N ALA A 206 11.26 -6.80 35.27
CA ALA A 206 10.86 -6.17 36.52
C ALA A 206 11.60 -6.81 37.70
N THR A 207 12.58 -6.08 38.24
CA THR A 207 13.40 -6.59 39.36
C THR A 207 12.82 -6.26 40.75
N ASN A 208 11.85 -5.34 40.79
CA ASN A 208 11.11 -4.93 41.97
C ASN A 208 9.68 -4.46 41.58
N GLU A 209 8.83 -4.24 42.57
CA GLU A 209 7.43 -3.79 42.42
C GLU A 209 7.31 -2.44 41.70
N ILE A 210 8.27 -1.52 41.92
CA ILE A 210 8.29 -0.21 41.27
C ILE A 210 8.57 -0.37 39.77
N ASP A 211 9.56 -1.18 39.42
CA ASP A 211 9.89 -1.49 38.02
C ASP A 211 8.74 -2.20 37.32
N PHE A 212 8.07 -3.14 38.00
CA PHE A 212 6.88 -3.80 37.48
C PHE A 212 5.77 -2.79 37.19
N SER A 213 5.44 -1.95 38.17
CA SER A 213 4.40 -0.94 38.02
C SER A 213 4.72 0.03 36.88
N ARG A 214 5.98 0.46 36.76
CA ARG A 214 6.44 1.32 35.66
C ARG A 214 6.30 0.62 34.31
N ALA A 215 6.83 -0.60 34.17
CA ALA A 215 6.74 -1.37 32.93
C ALA A 215 5.29 -1.59 32.49
N LEU A 216 4.41 -1.97 33.41
CA LEU A 216 3.00 -2.20 33.10
C LEU A 216 2.29 -0.90 32.69
N ASN A 217 2.57 0.21 33.36
CA ASN A 217 2.05 1.53 32.96
C ASN A 217 2.55 1.93 31.56
N ASP A 218 3.84 1.78 31.29
CA ASP A 218 4.43 2.14 29.99
C ASP A 218 3.82 1.31 28.86
N VAL A 219 3.67 0.00 29.06
CA VAL A 219 3.02 -0.90 28.11
C VAL A 219 1.60 -0.46 27.80
N VAL A 220 0.80 -0.14 28.83
CA VAL A 220 -0.57 0.32 28.64
C VAL A 220 -0.64 1.68 27.93
N LEU A 221 0.27 2.60 28.25
CA LEU A 221 0.36 3.89 27.56
C LEU A 221 0.72 3.72 26.09
N GLN A 222 1.64 2.81 25.76
CA GLN A 222 1.97 2.46 24.37
C GLN A 222 0.81 1.78 23.65
N ALA A 223 0.07 0.91 24.36
CA ALA A 223 -1.11 0.24 23.87
C ALA A 223 -2.24 1.21 23.50
N LEU A 224 -2.43 2.27 24.28
CA LEU A 224 -3.55 3.20 24.09
C LEU A 224 -3.24 4.39 23.19
N ASN A 225 -1.98 4.82 23.11
CA ASN A 225 -1.63 6.04 22.38
C ASN A 225 -1.15 5.72 20.97
N ASN A 226 -1.80 6.36 19.99
CA ASN A 226 -1.20 6.51 18.67
C ASN A 226 -0.04 7.52 18.75
N THR A 227 0.88 7.44 17.80
CA THR A 227 1.89 8.48 17.65
C THR A 227 1.61 9.32 16.41
N THR A 228 2.09 10.54 16.44
CA THR A 228 2.05 11.40 15.26
C THR A 228 3.33 11.21 14.46
N SER A 229 3.22 11.30 13.14
CA SER A 229 4.35 11.17 12.25
C SER A 229 4.21 12.14 11.08
N GLN A 230 5.34 12.60 10.59
CA GLN A 230 5.43 13.45 9.41
C GLN A 230 6.31 12.75 8.40
N ILE A 231 5.82 12.60 7.17
CA ILE A 231 6.64 12.09 6.06
C ILE A 231 7.20 13.30 5.32
N ASN A 232 8.51 13.37 5.18
CA ASN A 232 9.18 14.40 4.41
C ASN A 232 9.68 13.79 3.12
N LEU A 233 8.99 14.06 2.01
CA LEU A 233 9.48 13.71 0.69
C LEU A 233 10.55 14.73 0.29
N LEU A 234 11.80 14.26 0.22
CA LEU A 234 12.98 15.08 0.03
C LEU A 234 13.35 15.17 -1.45
N ASP A 235 13.71 16.37 -1.89
CA ASP A 235 14.23 16.62 -3.22
C ASP A 235 15.74 16.32 -3.35
N SER A 236 16.35 16.71 -4.48
CA SER A 236 17.77 16.49 -4.76
C SER A 236 18.69 17.28 -3.82
N TYR A 237 18.18 18.34 -3.21
CA TYR A 237 18.88 19.19 -2.25
C TYR A 237 18.61 18.79 -0.80
N SER A 238 17.87 17.69 -0.57
CA SER A 238 17.43 17.21 0.74
C SER A 238 16.42 18.13 1.44
N GLU A 239 15.74 18.99 0.69
CA GLU A 239 14.65 19.83 1.20
C GLU A 239 13.32 19.11 1.08
N ALA A 240 12.43 19.29 2.06
CA ALA A 240 11.11 18.66 2.09
C ALA A 240 10.09 19.39 1.18
N SER A 241 10.37 19.41 -0.12
CA SER A 241 9.62 20.18 -1.12
C SER A 241 8.69 19.32 -1.99
N GLU A 242 8.89 17.99 -2.00
CA GLU A 242 8.14 17.07 -2.84
C GLU A 242 6.77 16.74 -2.24
N THR A 243 5.73 16.66 -3.07
CA THR A 243 4.36 16.49 -2.58
C THR A 243 3.38 15.99 -3.65
N ASN A 244 2.14 15.73 -3.24
CA ASN A 244 1.04 15.22 -4.07
C ASN A 244 1.32 13.83 -4.67
N VAL A 245 2.12 13.01 -3.98
CA VAL A 245 2.41 11.64 -4.37
C VAL A 245 1.63 10.67 -3.47
N PRO A 246 0.93 9.67 -4.03
CA PRO A 246 0.32 8.61 -3.23
C PRO A 246 1.39 7.82 -2.46
N MET A 247 1.05 7.43 -1.23
CA MET A 247 1.88 6.63 -0.34
C MET A 247 1.06 5.50 0.26
N THR A 248 1.61 4.29 0.25
CA THR A 248 1.01 3.13 0.94
C THR A 248 1.92 2.64 2.06
N PHE A 249 1.30 2.27 3.18
CA PHE A 249 1.97 1.83 4.40
C PHE A 249 1.55 0.40 4.69
N TYR A 250 2.49 -0.51 4.67
CA TYR A 250 2.29 -1.91 4.99
C TYR A 250 2.86 -2.21 6.36
N ASP A 251 2.21 -3.10 7.09
CA ASP A 251 2.81 -3.71 8.26
C ASP A 251 4.03 -4.55 7.82
N ALA A 252 5.20 -4.24 8.37
CA ALA A 252 6.47 -4.83 7.91
C ALA A 252 6.54 -6.36 8.13
N GLN A 253 5.73 -6.92 9.04
CA GLN A 253 5.74 -8.33 9.40
C GLN A 253 4.66 -9.14 8.67
N SER A 254 3.41 -8.69 8.72
CA SER A 254 2.27 -9.35 8.08
C SER A 254 2.07 -8.94 6.61
N LYS A 255 2.76 -7.89 6.14
CA LYS A 255 2.62 -7.29 4.80
C LYS A 255 1.22 -6.80 4.46
N ARG A 256 0.33 -6.68 5.46
CA ARG A 256 -1.02 -6.14 5.28
C ARG A 256 -0.96 -4.64 5.05
N LEU A 257 -1.74 -4.15 4.08
CA LEU A 257 -1.94 -2.71 3.89
C LEU A 257 -2.62 -2.12 5.13
N ARG A 258 -2.00 -1.09 5.73
CA ARG A 258 -2.50 -0.39 6.92
C ARG A 258 -3.13 0.93 6.55
N TYR A 259 -2.41 1.72 5.74
CA TYR A 259 -2.84 3.06 5.36
C TYR A 259 -2.51 3.37 3.91
N SER A 260 -3.30 4.26 3.32
CA SER A 260 -3.04 4.86 2.02
C SER A 260 -3.34 6.36 2.12
N PHE A 261 -2.35 7.17 1.80
CA PHE A 261 -2.44 8.63 1.85
C PHE A 261 -1.95 9.24 0.55
N ILE A 262 -2.40 10.46 0.23
CA ILE A 262 -1.70 11.31 -0.73
C ILE A 262 -0.91 12.31 0.09
N HIS A 263 0.41 12.36 -0.13
CA HIS A 263 1.27 13.31 0.58
C HIS A 263 0.83 14.76 0.29
N THR A 264 0.82 15.60 1.32
CA THR A 264 0.52 17.03 1.18
C THR A 264 1.46 17.86 2.06
N ILE A 265 1.69 19.09 1.64
CA ILE A 265 2.43 20.13 2.37
C ILE A 265 1.46 21.28 2.61
N ASN A 266 1.46 21.87 3.81
CA ASN A 266 0.60 23.00 4.15
C ASN A 266 1.17 24.33 3.61
N GLY A 267 0.43 25.44 3.79
CA GLY A 267 0.84 26.77 3.31
C GLY A 267 2.16 27.31 3.90
N ASN A 268 2.69 26.68 4.96
CA ASN A 268 3.96 27.05 5.59
C ASN A 268 5.13 26.16 5.14
N GLY A 269 4.94 25.27 4.15
CA GLY A 269 6.00 24.38 3.68
C GLY A 269 6.24 23.16 4.59
N VAL A 270 5.31 22.84 5.50
CA VAL A 270 5.43 21.68 6.42
C VAL A 270 4.51 20.55 5.96
N SER A 271 5.03 19.33 5.87
CA SER A 271 4.24 18.14 5.56
C SER A 271 3.16 17.87 6.60
N ASP A 272 2.07 17.22 6.18
CA ASP A 272 0.95 16.90 7.08
C ASP A 272 1.35 15.96 8.23
N THR A 273 0.65 16.10 9.35
CA THR A 273 0.82 15.24 10.52
C THR A 273 -0.14 14.06 10.44
N LEU A 274 0.43 12.88 10.20
CA LEU A 274 -0.29 11.61 10.15
C LEU A 274 -0.35 10.98 11.55
N THR A 275 -1.45 10.31 11.86
CA THR A 275 -1.57 9.49 13.08
C THR A 275 -1.36 8.03 12.69
N LEU A 276 -0.29 7.42 13.17
CA LEU A 276 0.10 6.05 12.85
C LEU A 276 0.20 5.22 14.14
N ASP A 277 -0.06 3.92 14.04
CA ASP A 277 0.11 2.98 15.16
C ASP A 277 1.60 2.75 15.43
N PRO A 278 2.15 3.11 16.60
CA PRO A 278 3.58 2.97 16.88
C PRO A 278 4.01 1.56 17.25
N LEU A 279 3.07 0.62 17.41
CA LEU A 279 3.37 -0.74 17.86
C LEU A 279 3.85 -1.67 16.73
N ILE A 280 3.75 -1.21 15.49
CA ILE A 280 4.21 -1.94 14.31
C ILE A 280 5.27 -1.13 13.57
N ASN A 281 6.13 -1.85 12.87
CA ASN A 281 7.05 -1.25 11.90
C ASN A 281 6.35 -1.19 10.54
N TYR A 282 6.72 -0.20 9.73
CA TYR A 282 6.10 0.03 8.43
C TYR A 282 7.06 -0.17 7.27
N ASP A 283 6.60 -0.85 6.22
CA ASP A 283 7.17 -0.70 4.89
C ASP A 283 6.35 0.37 4.16
N ILE A 284 7.01 1.45 3.74
CA ILE A 284 6.37 2.60 3.08
C ILE A 284 6.74 2.58 1.60
N VAL A 285 5.73 2.63 0.74
CA VAL A 285 5.91 2.77 -0.70
C VAL A 285 5.38 4.13 -1.13
N VAL A 286 6.27 4.97 -1.64
CA VAL A 286 5.92 6.24 -2.28
C VAL A 286 5.79 5.98 -3.79
N HIS A 287 4.60 6.21 -4.33
CA HIS A 287 4.24 5.88 -5.71
C HIS A 287 4.73 6.93 -6.72
N THR A 288 6.02 7.25 -6.68
CA THR A 288 6.74 7.98 -7.72
C THR A 288 6.98 7.08 -8.95
N LEU A 289 7.56 7.64 -10.01
CA LEU A 289 7.98 6.88 -11.20
C LEU A 289 9.52 6.90 -11.32
N PRO A 290 10.23 5.78 -11.05
CA PRO A 290 9.74 4.54 -10.43
C PRO A 290 9.39 4.71 -8.93
N PRO A 291 8.69 3.74 -8.32
CA PRO A 291 8.29 3.83 -6.91
C PRO A 291 9.49 3.70 -5.97
N VAL A 292 9.49 4.51 -4.90
CA VAL A 292 10.51 4.46 -3.85
C VAL A 292 9.96 3.71 -2.64
N LYS A 293 10.75 2.76 -2.12
CA LYS A 293 10.39 1.92 -0.97
C LYS A 293 11.34 2.18 0.20
N VAL A 294 10.78 2.27 1.41
CA VAL A 294 11.53 2.32 2.66
C VAL A 294 10.98 1.24 3.57
N GLU A 295 11.83 0.31 4.01
CA GLU A 295 11.41 -0.85 4.78
C GLU A 295 11.66 -0.67 6.28
N ASN A 296 10.86 -1.37 7.08
CA ASN A 296 11.05 -1.52 8.53
C ASN A 296 11.16 -0.19 9.31
N VAL A 297 10.36 0.81 8.93
CA VAL A 297 10.28 2.12 9.59
C VAL A 297 9.65 1.96 10.97
N LYS A 298 10.45 2.23 12.01
CA LYS A 298 10.01 2.19 13.41
C LYS A 298 9.55 3.57 13.88
N LEU A 299 8.41 3.60 14.56
CA LEU A 299 7.92 4.82 15.21
C LEU A 299 8.25 4.82 16.71
N ASN A 300 8.31 6.01 17.29
CA ASN A 300 8.48 6.16 18.74
C ASN A 300 7.11 6.46 19.38
N PRO A 301 6.60 5.57 20.26
CA PRO A 301 5.34 5.82 20.97
C PRO A 301 5.36 7.15 21.73
N GLY A 302 4.29 7.94 21.62
CA GLY A 302 4.14 9.22 22.32
C GLY A 302 5.09 10.34 21.87
N ARG A 303 5.96 10.10 20.88
CA ARG A 303 6.91 11.09 20.34
C ARG A 303 6.70 11.26 18.84
N HIS A 304 6.46 12.51 18.42
CA HIS A 304 6.34 12.86 17.02
C HIS A 304 7.57 12.37 16.23
N THR A 305 7.33 11.62 15.15
CA THR A 305 8.38 10.99 14.34
C THR A 305 8.43 11.60 12.95
N VAL A 306 9.58 12.14 12.54
CA VAL A 306 9.80 12.65 11.18
C VAL A 306 10.51 11.58 10.36
N ILE A 307 9.95 11.23 9.21
CA ILE A 307 10.45 10.16 8.32
C ILE A 307 10.86 10.81 6.99
N PRO A 308 12.17 11.04 6.76
CA PRO A 308 12.67 11.54 5.48
C PRO A 308 12.72 10.43 4.43
N ILE A 309 12.20 10.69 3.23
CA ILE A 309 12.25 9.78 2.09
C ILE A 309 12.72 10.55 0.86
N LYS A 310 13.85 10.15 0.27
CA LYS A 310 14.41 10.82 -0.92
C LYS A 310 13.61 10.46 -2.17
N THR A 311 12.89 11.44 -2.72
CA THR A 311 12.05 11.31 -3.91
C THR A 311 12.19 12.53 -4.83
N PRO A 312 13.41 12.87 -5.28
CA PRO A 312 13.65 14.02 -6.14
C PRO A 312 12.91 13.83 -7.45
N GLN A 313 12.12 14.82 -7.89
CA GLN A 313 11.32 14.68 -9.10
C GLN A 313 11.50 15.82 -10.10
N GLY A 314 11.32 15.49 -11.37
CA GLY A 314 11.18 16.42 -12.49
C GLY A 314 10.04 15.99 -13.41
N ASN A 315 9.59 16.89 -14.27
CA ASN A 315 8.58 16.57 -15.26
C ASN A 315 9.24 16.19 -16.59
N MET A 316 8.63 15.27 -17.32
CA MET A 316 8.97 14.95 -18.69
C MET A 316 7.72 15.04 -19.57
N ILE A 317 7.83 15.74 -20.69
CA ILE A 317 6.79 15.82 -21.70
C ILE A 317 7.39 15.54 -23.08
N ILE A 318 6.78 14.60 -23.80
CA ILE A 318 7.13 14.30 -25.19
C ILE A 318 6.09 14.96 -26.08
N THR A 319 6.50 15.90 -26.92
CA THR A 319 5.61 16.70 -27.79
C THR A 319 5.89 16.41 -29.25
N SER A 320 4.87 16.63 -30.08
CA SER A 320 4.97 16.55 -31.54
C SER A 320 4.52 17.90 -32.10
N GLN A 321 5.43 18.66 -32.73
CA GLN A 321 5.26 20.09 -33.03
C GLN A 321 3.87 20.47 -33.58
N ASP A 322 3.17 21.37 -32.85
CA ASP A 322 1.82 21.95 -33.08
C ASP A 322 0.70 21.30 -32.27
N SER A 323 0.38 21.94 -31.14
CA SER A 323 -0.55 21.53 -30.08
C SER A 323 -2.04 21.64 -30.45
N LYS A 324 -2.35 21.99 -31.70
CA LYS A 324 -3.73 22.21 -32.17
C LYS A 324 -4.42 20.97 -32.72
N ASP A 325 -3.66 19.90 -33.03
CA ASP A 325 -4.23 18.68 -33.61
C ASP A 325 -4.29 17.53 -32.57
N ARG A 326 -5.13 17.73 -31.54
CA ARG A 326 -5.30 16.80 -30.40
C ARG A 326 -5.93 15.45 -30.77
N LEU A 327 -6.40 15.28 -32.00
CA LEU A 327 -7.18 14.11 -32.44
C LEU A 327 -6.33 13.01 -33.09
N ASN A 328 -5.15 13.34 -33.64
CA ASN A 328 -4.36 12.40 -34.45
C ASN A 328 -3.18 11.74 -33.73
N ASN A 329 -2.86 12.14 -32.49
CA ASN A 329 -1.62 11.75 -31.80
C ASN A 329 -1.82 11.18 -30.38
N LYS A 330 -3.06 10.96 -29.93
CA LYS A 330 -3.34 10.42 -28.59
C LYS A 330 -2.98 8.93 -28.44
N ASP A 331 -2.91 8.21 -29.55
CA ASP A 331 -2.73 6.75 -29.53
C ASP A 331 -1.26 6.32 -29.59
N VAL A 332 -0.32 7.27 -29.68
CA VAL A 332 1.11 6.95 -29.67
C VAL A 332 1.58 6.84 -28.23
N ALA A 333 1.82 5.61 -27.79
CA ALA A 333 2.44 5.34 -26.51
C ALA A 333 3.97 5.50 -26.57
N VAL A 334 4.54 5.97 -25.46
CA VAL A 334 5.98 6.09 -25.23
C VAL A 334 6.34 5.16 -24.08
N ILE A 335 7.16 4.15 -24.36
CA ILE A 335 7.71 3.28 -23.34
C ILE A 335 8.90 4.00 -22.71
N VAL A 336 8.87 4.18 -21.40
CA VAL A 336 9.93 4.85 -20.63
C VAL A 336 10.65 3.82 -19.76
N ARG A 337 11.97 3.74 -19.88
CA ARG A 337 12.83 2.87 -19.08
C ARG A 337 13.88 3.71 -18.36
N GLN A 338 14.29 3.31 -17.17
CA GLN A 338 15.50 3.88 -16.59
C GLN A 338 16.70 3.51 -17.47
N SER A 339 17.60 4.46 -17.69
CA SER A 339 18.70 4.25 -18.63
C SER A 339 19.59 3.08 -18.19
N GLY A 340 19.86 2.17 -19.12
CA GLY A 340 20.59 0.93 -18.84
C GLY A 340 19.77 -0.19 -18.18
N SER A 341 18.46 0.03 -17.91
CA SER A 341 17.54 -0.99 -17.41
C SER A 341 16.58 -1.48 -18.51
N SER A 342 16.25 -2.77 -18.50
CA SER A 342 15.20 -3.33 -19.35
C SER A 342 13.80 -3.13 -18.79
N GLU A 343 13.68 -2.72 -17.51
CA GLU A 343 12.39 -2.56 -16.83
C GLU A 343 11.66 -1.31 -17.33
N VAL A 344 10.39 -1.50 -17.70
CA VAL A 344 9.50 -0.41 -18.09
C VAL A 344 9.01 0.29 -16.83
N VAL A 345 9.35 1.56 -16.70
CA VAL A 345 8.94 2.42 -15.58
C VAL A 345 7.54 2.97 -15.81
N ASN A 346 7.25 3.37 -17.05
CA ASN A 346 5.96 3.96 -17.41
C ASN A 346 5.67 3.75 -18.90
N VAL A 347 4.38 3.79 -19.24
CA VAL A 347 3.89 3.93 -20.61
C VAL A 347 3.15 5.28 -20.69
N GLN A 348 3.83 6.28 -21.23
CA GLN A 348 3.36 7.66 -21.27
C GLN A 348 2.70 7.97 -22.62
N GLU A 349 1.66 8.82 -22.58
CA GLU A 349 1.04 9.38 -23.79
C GLU A 349 1.79 10.64 -24.25
N LEU A 350 1.80 10.88 -25.57
CA LEU A 350 2.29 12.15 -26.12
C LEU A 350 1.51 13.35 -25.58
N ASN A 351 2.19 14.48 -25.43
CA ASN A 351 1.67 15.77 -24.95
C ASN A 351 1.11 15.76 -23.53
N LYS A 352 1.31 14.67 -22.78
CA LYS A 352 1.02 14.59 -21.35
C LYS A 352 2.31 14.82 -20.58
N SER A 353 2.28 15.73 -19.62
CA SER A 353 3.39 15.93 -18.67
C SER A 353 3.27 14.90 -17.56
N GLU A 354 4.33 14.11 -17.35
CA GLU A 354 4.40 13.10 -16.29
C GLU A 354 5.60 13.40 -15.39
N LYS A 355 5.48 13.05 -14.11
CA LYS A 355 6.50 13.31 -13.09
C LYS A 355 7.33 12.06 -12.84
N TYR A 356 8.65 12.17 -12.99
CA TYR A 356 9.62 11.09 -12.81
C TYR A 356 10.64 11.44 -11.74
N ILE A 357 11.22 10.43 -11.12
CA ILE A 357 12.40 10.59 -10.27
C ILE A 357 13.56 11.17 -11.11
N VAL A 358 14.34 12.08 -10.54
CA VAL A 358 15.52 12.66 -11.19
C VAL A 358 16.49 11.55 -11.63
N GLY A 359 16.92 11.60 -12.89
CA GLY A 359 17.75 10.56 -13.47
C GLY A 359 17.76 10.58 -15.00
N LYS A 360 18.36 9.54 -15.58
CA LYS A 360 18.40 9.33 -17.05
C LYS A 360 17.45 8.24 -17.47
N TYR A 361 16.77 8.45 -18.59
CA TYR A 361 15.75 7.56 -19.13
C TYR A 361 15.97 7.29 -20.62
N ASP A 362 15.65 6.06 -21.02
CA ASP A 362 15.61 5.67 -22.43
C ASP A 362 14.15 5.57 -22.86
N LEU A 363 13.83 6.24 -23.97
CA LEU A 363 12.48 6.34 -24.53
C LEU A 363 12.37 5.51 -25.79
N GLU A 364 11.27 4.77 -25.91
CA GLU A 364 10.88 4.07 -27.12
C GLU A 364 9.47 4.51 -27.50
N ILE A 365 9.40 5.38 -28.51
CA ILE A 365 8.17 5.95 -29.02
C ILE A 365 7.63 5.00 -30.09
N LEU A 366 6.39 4.53 -29.92
CA LEU A 366 5.75 3.55 -30.79
C LEU A 366 5.22 4.16 -32.11
N THR A 367 6.04 4.99 -32.75
CA THR A 367 5.83 5.48 -34.12
C THR A 367 6.21 4.41 -35.15
N LYS A 368 5.98 4.71 -36.44
CA LYS A 368 6.48 3.90 -37.56
C LYS A 368 7.48 4.71 -38.39
N PRO A 369 8.76 4.31 -38.49
CA PRO A 369 9.43 3.32 -37.65
C PRO A 369 9.44 3.74 -36.16
N SER A 370 9.71 2.78 -35.28
CA SER A 370 9.88 3.05 -33.84
C SER A 370 11.06 4.00 -33.61
N LEU A 371 10.85 5.04 -32.83
CA LEU A 371 11.89 6.03 -32.51
C LEU A 371 12.45 5.75 -31.11
N LYS A 372 13.78 5.65 -31.01
CA LYS A 372 14.49 5.46 -29.73
C LYS A 372 15.29 6.71 -29.40
N ILE A 373 15.21 7.15 -28.15
CA ILE A 373 15.98 8.29 -27.63
C ILE A 373 16.57 7.86 -26.30
N GLU A 374 17.90 7.80 -26.24
CA GLU A 374 18.62 7.32 -25.06
C GLU A 374 19.10 8.48 -24.19
N ASN A 375 19.35 8.20 -22.91
CA ASN A 375 19.99 9.12 -21.96
C ASN A 375 19.25 10.46 -21.77
N VAL A 376 17.93 10.47 -21.86
CA VAL A 376 17.10 11.64 -21.59
C VAL A 376 17.19 12.00 -20.11
N GLU A 377 17.71 13.17 -19.80
CA GLU A 377 17.90 13.63 -18.43
C GLU A 377 16.66 14.35 -17.89
N VAL A 378 16.16 13.89 -16.75
CA VAL A 378 15.11 14.54 -15.97
C VAL A 378 15.75 15.20 -14.77
N GLY A 379 15.73 16.54 -14.75
CA GLY A 379 16.32 17.36 -13.69
C GLY A 379 15.33 17.75 -12.59
N GLN A 380 15.86 18.05 -11.39
CA GLN A 380 15.07 18.46 -10.22
C GLN A 380 14.18 19.66 -10.53
N SER A 381 12.88 19.53 -10.28
CA SER A 381 11.87 20.59 -10.45
C SER A 381 11.83 21.22 -11.86
N ALA A 382 12.52 20.62 -12.83
CA ALA A 382 12.58 21.06 -14.21
C ALA A 382 11.53 20.32 -15.05
N THR A 383 11.21 20.86 -16.23
CA THR A 383 10.41 20.17 -17.23
C THR A 383 11.28 19.86 -18.44
N THR A 384 11.67 18.60 -18.59
CA THR A 384 12.37 18.10 -19.77
C THR A 384 11.36 17.94 -20.90
N THR A 385 11.54 18.70 -21.98
CA THR A 385 10.68 18.65 -23.17
C THR A 385 11.43 17.95 -24.30
N ILE A 386 10.86 16.86 -24.82
CA ILE A 386 11.39 16.14 -25.98
C ILE A 386 10.47 16.39 -27.15
N GLU A 387 10.98 17.04 -28.20
CA GLU A 387 10.23 17.22 -29.44
C GLU A 387 10.54 16.08 -30.43
N ILE A 388 9.48 15.42 -30.91
CA ILE A 388 9.58 14.41 -31.97
C ILE A 388 8.96 14.95 -33.28
N PRO A 389 9.45 14.49 -34.43
CA PRO A 389 8.87 14.89 -35.71
C PRO A 389 7.42 14.38 -35.84
N GLN A 390 6.57 15.20 -36.45
CA GLN A 390 5.21 14.79 -36.77
C GLN A 390 5.22 13.76 -37.90
N SER A 391 4.32 12.77 -37.81
CA SER A 391 4.13 11.81 -38.91
C SER A 391 3.56 12.50 -40.15
N GLY A 392 3.97 12.02 -41.33
CA GLY A 392 3.24 12.21 -42.57
C GLY A 392 2.28 11.04 -42.82
N GLN A 393 1.33 11.21 -43.72
CA GLN A 393 0.45 10.13 -44.16
C GLN A 393 0.93 9.56 -45.49
N LEU A 394 1.05 8.24 -45.55
CA LEU A 394 1.24 7.50 -46.78
C LEU A 394 -0.10 6.90 -47.20
N THR A 395 -0.54 7.17 -48.42
CA THR A 395 -1.70 6.52 -49.05
C THR A 395 -1.21 5.61 -50.18
N LEU A 396 -1.37 4.31 -50.00
CA LEU A 396 -1.02 3.29 -50.99
C LEU A 396 -2.26 2.85 -51.76
N ASN A 397 -2.30 3.10 -53.06
CA ASN A 397 -3.31 2.51 -53.94
C ASN A 397 -2.77 1.20 -54.50
N LYS A 398 -3.29 0.07 -53.99
CA LYS A 398 -2.86 -1.29 -54.35
C LYS A 398 -3.58 -1.85 -55.58
N GLY A 399 -4.66 -1.20 -56.02
CA GLY A 399 -5.51 -1.68 -57.12
C GLY A 399 -6.32 -2.92 -56.74
N LYS A 400 -6.82 -3.64 -57.77
CA LYS A 400 -7.69 -4.81 -57.59
C LYS A 400 -6.94 -6.11 -57.27
N GLN A 401 -5.62 -6.14 -57.48
CA GLN A 401 -4.81 -7.34 -57.24
C GLN A 401 -4.43 -7.43 -55.76
N ILE A 402 -4.47 -8.63 -55.20
CA ILE A 402 -3.96 -8.87 -53.85
C ILE A 402 -2.43 -8.82 -53.91
N LEU A 403 -1.85 -7.81 -53.27
CA LEU A 403 -0.41 -7.64 -53.13
C LEU A 403 0.04 -8.19 -51.78
N ILE A 404 1.21 -8.81 -51.77
CA ILE A 404 1.99 -9.03 -50.55
C ILE A 404 3.20 -8.11 -50.61
N GLY A 405 3.55 -7.49 -49.50
CA GLY A 405 4.72 -6.63 -49.44
C GLY A 405 4.91 -5.96 -48.09
N SER A 406 6.00 -5.20 -48.02
CA SER A 406 6.43 -4.54 -46.81
C SER A 406 7.01 -3.17 -47.14
N ILE A 407 6.95 -2.27 -46.15
CA ILE A 407 7.58 -0.96 -46.20
C ILE A 407 8.90 -1.03 -45.44
N PHE A 408 9.91 -0.42 -46.02
CA PHE A 408 11.22 -0.25 -45.42
C PHE A 408 11.60 1.22 -45.39
N VAL A 409 12.29 1.64 -44.33
CA VAL A 409 12.92 2.95 -44.22
C VAL A 409 14.39 2.83 -44.58
N LYS A 410 14.89 3.79 -45.36
CA LYS A 410 16.29 3.89 -45.75
C LYS A 410 17.00 4.80 -44.75
N ASP A 411 17.81 4.18 -43.89
CA ASP A 411 18.72 4.87 -42.98
C ASP A 411 20.08 5.11 -43.68
N SER A 412 20.99 5.88 -43.08
CA SER A 412 22.26 6.26 -43.70
C SER A 412 23.14 5.07 -44.11
N GLU A 413 23.01 3.92 -43.44
CA GLU A 413 23.84 2.74 -43.66
C GLU A 413 23.05 1.45 -43.94
N GLU A 414 21.74 1.42 -43.66
CA GLU A 414 20.94 0.19 -43.75
C GLU A 414 19.47 0.44 -44.12
N THR A 415 18.82 -0.59 -44.64
CA THR A 415 17.38 -0.59 -44.94
C THR A 415 16.64 -1.36 -43.85
N LYS A 416 15.85 -0.67 -43.04
CA LYS A 416 15.14 -1.25 -41.88
C LYS A 416 13.70 -1.57 -42.25
N TRP A 417 13.22 -2.75 -41.87
CA TRP A 417 11.81 -3.10 -41.98
C TRP A 417 10.95 -2.22 -41.07
N VAL A 418 9.80 -1.75 -41.57
CA VAL A 418 8.87 -0.88 -40.83
C VAL A 418 7.56 -1.61 -40.52
N CYS A 419 6.88 -2.10 -41.55
CA CYS A 419 5.66 -2.89 -41.41
C CYS A 419 5.35 -3.68 -42.68
N ASN A 420 4.50 -4.70 -42.53
CA ASN A 420 3.89 -5.40 -43.67
C ASN A 420 2.64 -4.65 -44.13
N LEU A 421 2.31 -4.77 -45.41
CA LEU A 421 1.07 -4.26 -45.98
C LEU A 421 -0.09 -5.21 -45.65
N GLU A 422 -1.26 -4.67 -45.35
CA GLU A 422 -2.45 -5.48 -45.12
C GLU A 422 -2.96 -6.14 -46.42
N GLU A 423 -3.36 -7.41 -46.36
CA GLU A 423 -3.94 -8.10 -47.51
C GLU A 423 -5.42 -7.72 -47.71
N GLY A 424 -5.86 -7.58 -48.96
CA GLY A 424 -7.28 -7.44 -49.31
C GLY A 424 -7.84 -6.02 -49.31
N GLN A 425 -7.07 -5.01 -48.90
CA GLN A 425 -7.45 -3.61 -49.05
C GLN A 425 -6.99 -3.04 -50.39
N MET A 426 -7.87 -2.30 -51.09
CA MET A 426 -7.49 -1.58 -52.32
C MET A 426 -6.69 -0.31 -52.04
N ILE A 427 -6.95 0.33 -50.90
CA ILE A 427 -6.24 1.52 -50.42
C ILE A 427 -5.84 1.25 -48.98
N GLU A 428 -4.57 1.49 -48.65
CA GLU A 428 -4.06 1.44 -47.28
C GLU A 428 -3.46 2.80 -46.92
N THR A 429 -3.79 3.30 -45.73
CA THR A 429 -3.25 4.56 -45.19
C THR A 429 -2.41 4.28 -43.96
N LEU A 430 -1.18 4.81 -43.94
CA LEU A 430 -0.23 4.62 -42.85
C LEU A 430 0.36 5.95 -42.40
N SER A 431 0.44 6.15 -41.08
CA SER A 431 1.20 7.26 -40.49
C SER A 431 2.66 6.84 -40.32
N LEU A 432 3.57 7.57 -40.97
CA LEU A 432 5.02 7.30 -40.95
C LEU A 432 5.80 8.55 -40.55
N LEU A 433 6.91 8.39 -39.82
CA LEU A 433 7.82 9.50 -39.55
C LEU A 433 8.47 10.01 -40.84
N PRO A 434 8.91 11.28 -40.90
CA PRO A 434 9.59 11.82 -42.06
C PRO A 434 10.87 11.03 -42.39
N GLY A 435 11.09 10.76 -43.67
CA GLY A 435 12.21 9.92 -44.10
C GLY A 435 12.11 9.47 -45.55
N GLN A 436 13.14 8.75 -46.00
CA GLN A 436 13.16 8.07 -47.29
C GLN A 436 12.74 6.61 -47.10
N TYR A 437 11.82 6.16 -47.93
CA TYR A 437 11.20 4.84 -47.81
C TYR A 437 11.20 4.12 -49.15
N MET A 438 11.06 2.80 -49.07
CA MET A 438 10.71 1.98 -50.21
C MET A 438 9.57 1.02 -49.84
N VAL A 439 8.70 0.78 -50.80
CA VAL A 439 7.71 -0.30 -50.72
C VAL A 439 8.11 -1.40 -51.67
N VAL A 440 8.20 -2.62 -51.14
CA VAL A 440 8.59 -3.82 -51.88
C VAL A 440 7.38 -4.73 -51.95
N VAL A 441 6.82 -4.93 -53.14
CA VAL A 441 5.57 -5.65 -53.33
C VAL A 441 5.62 -6.63 -54.49
N ARG A 442 4.87 -7.72 -54.39
CA ARG A 442 4.54 -8.59 -55.52
C ARG A 442 3.08 -9.00 -55.48
N ALA A 443 2.51 -9.34 -56.62
CA ALA A 443 1.19 -9.97 -56.65
C ALA A 443 1.24 -11.32 -55.92
N LYS A 444 0.22 -11.61 -55.09
CA LYS A 444 0.16 -12.85 -54.30
C LYS A 444 0.20 -14.11 -55.17
N ASN A 445 -0.44 -14.05 -56.33
CA ASN A 445 -0.49 -15.13 -57.33
C ASN A 445 0.79 -15.23 -58.20
N ALA A 446 1.75 -14.31 -58.08
CA ALA A 446 3.02 -14.43 -58.77
C ALA A 446 3.84 -15.57 -58.16
N THR A 447 4.35 -16.46 -59.02
CA THR A 447 5.20 -17.61 -58.62
C THR A 447 6.70 -17.34 -58.74
N ASP A 448 7.08 -16.13 -59.16
CA ASP A 448 8.48 -15.72 -59.39
C ASP A 448 8.80 -14.47 -58.57
N ALA A 449 9.86 -14.54 -57.76
CA ALA A 449 10.35 -13.43 -56.95
C ALA A 449 10.86 -12.26 -57.80
N ALA A 450 11.31 -12.51 -59.04
CA ALA A 450 11.74 -11.47 -59.97
C ALA A 450 10.61 -10.52 -60.39
N LYS A 451 9.34 -10.88 -60.15
CA LYS A 451 8.17 -10.00 -60.35
C LYS A 451 7.97 -8.97 -59.25
N THR A 452 8.89 -8.87 -58.29
CA THR A 452 8.86 -7.87 -57.23
C THR A 452 9.01 -6.47 -57.82
N GLN A 453 8.13 -5.58 -57.40
CA GLN A 453 8.18 -4.15 -57.72
C GLN A 453 8.65 -3.40 -56.48
N ILE A 454 9.60 -2.48 -56.69
CA ILE A 454 10.12 -1.60 -55.66
C ILE A 454 9.77 -0.17 -56.08
N LYS A 455 9.18 0.60 -55.17
CA LYS A 455 8.99 2.05 -55.36
C LYS A 455 9.57 2.80 -54.17
N GLU A 456 10.48 3.71 -54.45
CA GLU A 456 11.00 4.65 -53.46
C GLU A 456 10.10 5.88 -53.36
N PHE A 457 9.98 6.43 -52.15
CA PHE A 457 9.20 7.62 -51.88
C PHE A 457 9.70 8.33 -50.61
N LYS A 458 9.38 9.62 -50.50
CA LYS A 458 9.71 10.44 -49.33
C LYS A 458 8.45 10.75 -48.53
N ILE A 459 8.55 10.64 -47.21
CA ILE A 459 7.53 11.12 -46.28
C ILE A 459 8.02 12.44 -45.67
N GLU A 460 7.12 13.42 -45.63
CA GLU A 460 7.34 14.72 -45.02
C GLU A 460 6.28 14.97 -43.95
N SER A 461 6.66 15.67 -42.88
CA SER A 461 5.77 15.98 -41.76
C SER A 461 4.47 16.64 -42.22
N LYS A 462 3.32 16.21 -41.68
CA LYS A 462 1.99 16.77 -41.96
C LYS A 462 1.53 16.71 -43.43
N LYS A 463 2.29 16.07 -44.32
CA LYS A 463 1.91 15.92 -45.74
C LYS A 463 1.38 14.53 -46.02
N THR A 464 0.55 14.43 -47.06
CA THR A 464 0.09 13.15 -47.60
C THR A 464 0.91 12.82 -48.84
N THR A 465 1.58 11.66 -48.84
CA THR A 465 2.28 11.09 -49.99
C THR A 465 1.42 9.97 -50.56
N SER A 466 1.05 10.06 -51.84
CA SER A 466 0.24 9.04 -52.52
C SER A 466 1.10 8.23 -53.48
N ILE A 467 1.10 6.90 -53.32
CA ILE A 467 1.85 5.97 -54.18
C ILE A 467 0.86 5.00 -54.82
N ASN A 468 0.84 4.97 -56.15
CA ASN A 468 0.04 4.02 -56.90
C ASN A 468 0.88 2.77 -57.21
N LEU A 469 0.48 1.61 -56.71
CA LEU A 469 1.10 0.31 -56.95
C LEU A 469 0.34 -0.51 -58.01
N ALA A 470 -0.88 -0.08 -58.37
CA ALA A 470 -1.60 -0.65 -59.49
C ALA A 470 -0.86 -0.31 -60.80
N LYS A 471 -0.57 -1.34 -61.60
CA LYS A 471 -0.28 -1.17 -63.02
C LYS A 471 -1.53 -1.49 -63.82
#